data_AF-A0A1A5ZXB4-F1
#
_entry.id   AF-A0A1A5ZXB4-F1
#
_cell.length_a   1.000
_cell.length_b   1.000
_cell.length_c   1.000
_cell.angle_alpha   90.00
_cell.angle_beta   90.00
_cell.angle_gamma   90.00
#
_symmetry.space_group_name_H-M   'P 1'
#
loop_
_entity.id
_entity.type
_entity.pdbx_description
1 polymer ?
#
loop_
_entity_poly.entity_id
_entity_poly.type
_entity_poly.pdbx_seq_one_letter_code
_entity_poly.pdbx_strand_id
1 'polypeptide(L)'
;MLAQDLKVWLEMEIPVVEDGNSFGADVQTHLISQLADAYKKSNTMQNGVRAHHGDRLKLATDWAKYPNFEDYAAAIANVSIV
;
A
#
# COMPACT_ATOMS: atom_id res chain seq x y z
N MET A 1 4.10 -10.34 1.71
CA MET A 1 4.08 -11.80 1.59
C MET A 1 2.86 -12.36 2.28
N LEU A 2 2.76 -12.37 3.62
CA LEU A 2 1.68 -13.03 4.36
C LEU A 2 0.24 -12.85 3.80
N ALA A 3 -0.23 -11.62 3.55
CA ALA A 3 -1.59 -11.41 3.02
C ALA A 3 -1.79 -11.95 1.59
N GLN A 4 -0.74 -11.86 0.75
CA GLN A 4 -0.75 -12.38 -0.61
C GLN A 4 -0.71 -13.91 -0.60
N ASP A 5 0.13 -14.50 0.27
CA ASP A 5 0.28 -15.95 0.40
C ASP A 5 -1.02 -16.58 0.94
N LEU A 6 -1.66 -15.92 1.93
CA LEU A 6 -2.94 -16.37 2.48
C LEU A 6 -4.07 -16.24 1.45
N LYS A 7 -4.06 -15.19 0.62
CA LYS A 7 -5.02 -15.05 -0.48
C LYS A 7 -4.90 -16.22 -1.46
N VAL A 8 -3.68 -16.55 -1.89
CA VAL A 8 -3.43 -17.66 -2.81
C VAL A 8 -3.84 -18.99 -2.20
N TRP A 9 -3.52 -19.22 -0.92
CA TRP A 9 -3.97 -20.41 -0.21
C TRP A 9 -5.50 -20.50 -0.21
N LEU A 10 -6.20 -19.43 0.18
CA LEU A 10 -7.66 -19.43 0.27
C LEU A 10 -8.34 -19.60 -1.10
N GLU A 11 -7.75 -19.07 -2.18
CA GLU A 11 -8.22 -19.30 -3.56
C GLU A 11 -8.15 -20.79 -3.97
N MET A 12 -7.17 -21.54 -3.47
CA MET A 12 -7.05 -22.98 -3.74
C MET A 12 -8.00 -23.84 -2.89
N GLU A 13 -8.53 -23.30 -1.79
CA GLU A 13 -9.46 -23.98 -0.90
C GLU A 13 -10.93 -23.78 -1.29
N ILE A 14 -11.22 -22.97 -2.33
CA ILE A 14 -12.59 -22.82 -2.83
C ILE A 14 -13.00 -24.12 -3.56
N PRO A 15 -14.03 -24.84 -3.08
CA PRO A 15 -14.51 -26.03 -3.74
C PRO A 15 -15.21 -25.71 -5.06
N VAL A 16 -15.38 -26.72 -5.92
CA VAL A 16 -16.25 -26.61 -7.09
C VAL A 16 -17.65 -26.22 -6.63
N VAL A 17 -18.22 -25.18 -7.23
CA VAL A 17 -19.57 -24.71 -6.90
C VAL A 17 -20.57 -25.75 -7.42
N GLU A 18 -21.16 -26.50 -6.49
CA GLU A 18 -22.29 -27.39 -6.75
C GLU A 18 -23.61 -26.64 -6.54
N ASP A 19 -24.72 -27.18 -7.07
CA ASP A 19 -26.02 -26.51 -7.01
C ASP A 19 -26.60 -26.62 -5.58
N GLY A 20 -26.42 -25.56 -4.80
CA GLY A 20 -26.77 -25.48 -3.37
C GLY A 20 -25.55 -25.56 -2.43
N ASN A 21 -25.72 -25.16 -1.16
CA ASN A 21 -24.66 -25.12 -0.13
C ASN A 21 -23.46 -24.18 -0.43
N SER A 22 -23.71 -23.04 -1.09
CA SER A 22 -22.67 -22.07 -1.49
C SER A 22 -22.16 -21.15 -0.37
N PHE A 23 -22.83 -21.11 0.79
CA PHE A 23 -22.52 -20.13 1.85
C PHE A 23 -21.04 -20.15 2.28
N GLY A 24 -20.44 -21.33 2.40
CA GLY A 24 -19.01 -21.45 2.72
C GLY A 24 -18.11 -20.82 1.64
N ALA A 25 -18.42 -21.06 0.36
CA ALA A 25 -17.70 -20.48 -0.77
C ALA A 25 -17.89 -18.95 -0.85
N ASP A 26 -19.07 -18.45 -0.52
CA ASP A 26 -19.35 -17.00 -0.46
C ASP A 26 -18.53 -16.33 0.66
N VAL A 27 -18.42 -16.97 1.82
CA VAL A 27 -17.56 -16.50 2.93
C VAL A 27 -16.08 -16.49 2.51
N GLN A 28 -15.60 -17.57 1.89
CA GLN A 28 -14.22 -17.63 1.37
C GLN A 28 -13.94 -16.51 0.36
N THR A 29 -14.88 -16.27 -0.57
CA THR A 29 -14.79 -15.19 -1.56
C THR A 29 -14.73 -13.81 -0.90
N HIS A 30 -15.54 -13.59 0.13
CA HIS A 30 -15.52 -12.34 0.88
C HIS A 30 -14.17 -12.12 1.59
N LEU A 31 -13.60 -13.15 2.20
CA LEU A 31 -12.30 -13.09 2.87
C LEU A 31 -11.15 -12.81 1.89
N ILE A 32 -11.18 -13.38 0.68
CA ILE A 32 -10.22 -13.08 -0.39
C ILE A 32 -10.24 -11.57 -0.73
N SER A 33 -11.42 -10.99 -0.83
CA SER A 33 -11.58 -9.54 -1.07
C SER A 33 -10.98 -8.71 0.07
N GLN A 34 -11.26 -9.08 1.33
CA GLN A 34 -10.68 -8.40 2.48
C GLN A 34 -9.14 -8.49 2.53
N LEU A 35 -8.57 -9.65 2.17
CA LEU A 35 -7.12 -9.83 2.09
C LEU A 35 -6.49 -8.95 1.01
N ALA A 36 -7.14 -8.84 -0.15
CA ALA A 36 -6.69 -7.96 -1.23
C ALA A 36 -6.70 -6.48 -0.80
N ASP A 37 -7.75 -6.05 -0.10
CA ASP A 37 -7.84 -4.69 0.43
C ASP A 37 -6.79 -4.40 1.52
N ALA A 38 -6.57 -5.35 2.43
CA ALA A 38 -5.54 -5.23 3.46
C ALA A 38 -4.14 -5.14 2.85
N TYR A 39 -3.85 -5.98 1.85
CA TYR A 39 -2.58 -5.93 1.12
C TYR A 39 -2.40 -4.58 0.40
N LYS A 40 -3.44 -4.11 -0.30
CA LYS A 40 -3.42 -2.81 -0.99
C LYS A 40 -3.12 -1.66 -0.02
N LYS A 41 -3.80 -1.61 1.13
CA LYS A 41 -3.57 -0.59 2.16
C LYS A 41 -2.14 -0.62 2.70
N SER A 42 -1.63 -1.81 3.01
CA SER A 42 -0.25 -2.00 3.47
C SER A 42 0.77 -1.53 2.43
N ASN A 43 0.56 -1.87 1.16
CA ASN A 43 1.43 -1.46 0.07
C ASN A 43 1.39 0.07 -0.17
N THR A 44 0.20 0.69 -0.11
CA THR A 44 0.05 2.14 -0.17
C THR A 44 0.84 2.83 0.95
N MET A 45 0.75 2.33 2.18
CA MET A 45 1.51 2.85 3.31
C MET A 45 3.03 2.72 3.08
N GLN A 46 3.50 1.55 2.65
CA GLN A 46 4.91 1.33 2.36
C GLN A 46 5.42 2.25 1.23
N ASN A 47 4.63 2.43 0.18
CA ASN A 47 4.96 3.35 -0.92
C ASN A 47 4.95 4.81 -0.47
N GLY A 48 4.04 5.19 0.43
CA GLY A 48 4.00 6.53 1.02
C GLY A 48 5.29 6.86 1.78
N VAL A 49 5.82 5.92 2.57
CA VAL A 49 7.10 6.09 3.28
C VAL A 49 8.27 6.27 2.30
N ARG A 50 8.29 5.48 1.22
CA ARG A 50 9.33 5.60 0.18
C ARG A 50 9.24 6.93 -0.57
N ALA A 51 8.02 7.33 -0.94
CA ALA A 51 7.76 8.59 -1.62
C ALA A 51 8.21 9.79 -0.78
N HIS A 52 7.89 9.78 0.52
CA HIS A 52 8.33 10.80 1.46
C HIS A 52 9.86 11.03 1.43
N HIS A 53 10.66 9.96 1.52
CA HIS A 53 12.11 10.09 1.43
C HIS A 53 12.57 10.59 0.05
N GLY A 54 11.94 10.10 -1.02
CA GLY A 54 12.27 10.51 -2.39
C GLY A 54 11.97 11.99 -2.66
N ASP A 55 10.82 12.49 -2.20
CA ASP A 55 10.42 13.88 -2.40
C ASP A 55 11.25 14.83 -1.55
N ARG A 56 11.59 14.44 -0.31
CA ARG A 56 12.53 15.18 0.51
C ARG A 56 13.91 15.28 -0.13
N LEU A 57 14.39 14.20 -0.77
CA LEU A 57 15.67 14.22 -1.48
C LEU A 57 15.64 15.15 -2.70
N LYS A 58 14.55 15.17 -3.47
CA LYS A 58 14.40 16.10 -4.61
C LYS A 58 14.47 17.56 -4.13
N LEU A 59 13.71 17.91 -3.09
CA LEU A 59 13.74 19.25 -2.51
C LEU A 59 15.12 19.63 -1.98
N ALA A 60 15.81 18.71 -1.30
CA ALA A 60 17.18 18.94 -0.83
C ALA A 60 18.18 19.14 -1.98
N THR A 61 18.00 18.42 -3.08
CA THR A 61 18.82 18.60 -4.30
C THR A 61 18.61 19.96 -4.92
N ASP A 62 17.36 20.44 -4.97
CA ASP A 62 17.05 21.77 -5.51
C ASP A 62 17.54 22.89 -4.57
N TRP A 63 17.41 22.72 -3.26
CA TRP A 63 18.00 23.65 -2.29
C TRP A 63 19.52 23.77 -2.43
N ALA A 64 20.23 22.65 -2.63
CA ALA A 64 21.67 22.66 -2.84
C ALA A 64 22.08 23.42 -4.11
N LYS A 65 21.23 23.42 -5.15
CA LYS A 65 21.45 24.20 -6.38
C LYS A 65 21.10 25.68 -6.21
N TYR A 66 20.08 25.98 -5.40
CA TYR A 66 19.53 27.32 -5.20
C TYR A 66 19.41 27.64 -3.71
N PRO A 67 20.55 27.80 -3.00
CA PRO A 67 20.55 27.94 -1.54
C PRO A 67 19.89 29.23 -1.05
N ASN A 68 19.79 30.24 -1.91
CA ASN A 68 19.15 31.53 -1.65
C ASN A 68 17.62 31.48 -1.71
N PHE A 69 17.02 30.36 -2.13
CA PHE A 69 15.56 30.18 -2.11
C PHE A 69 15.17 29.49 -0.81
N GLU A 70 14.77 30.31 0.17
CA GLU A 70 14.39 29.86 1.52
C GLU A 70 13.16 28.94 1.52
N ASP A 71 12.31 29.04 0.50
CA ASP A 71 11.14 28.16 0.32
C ASP A 71 11.52 26.68 0.27
N TYR A 72 12.70 26.33 -0.27
CA TYR A 72 13.13 24.93 -0.27
C TYR A 72 13.45 24.44 1.15
N ALA A 73 14.09 25.26 1.99
CA ALA A 73 14.36 24.90 3.38
C ALA A 73 13.04 24.70 4.15
N ALA A 74 12.06 25.57 3.95
CA ALA A 74 10.72 25.44 4.53
C ALA A 74 9.99 24.19 4.01
N ALA A 75 10.07 23.91 2.70
CA ALA A 75 9.45 22.74 2.09
C ALA A 75 10.05 21.43 2.61
N ILE A 76 11.38 21.35 2.76
CA ILE A 76 12.06 20.16 3.32
C ILE A 76 11.62 19.88 4.76
N ALA A 77 11.39 20.92 5.56
CA ALA A 77 10.88 20.78 6.92
C ALA A 77 9.41 20.30 6.95
N ASN A 78 8.62 20.71 5.95
CA ASN A 78 7.18 20.48 5.91
C ASN A 78 6.71 19.28 5.07
N VAL A 79 7.56 18.68 4.23
CA VAL A 79 7.22 17.53 3.34
C VAL A 79 6.90 16.22 4.08
N SER A 80 6.56 16.34 5.37
CA SER A 80 6.68 15.29 6.37
C SER A 80 5.54 15.22 7.39
N ILE A 81 4.50 16.07 7.31
CA ILE A 81 3.33 15.86 8.15
C ILE A 81 2.47 14.77 7.50
N VAL A 82 2.74 13.53 7.88
CA VAL A 82 1.83 12.39 7.73
C VAL A 82 0.63 12.58 8.64
#